data_AF-A0A368DN35-F1
#
_entry.id   AF-A0A368DN35-F1
#
_cell.length_a   1.000
_cell.length_b   1.000
_cell.length_c   1.000
_cell.angle_alpha   90.00
_cell.angle_beta   90.00
_cell.angle_gamma   90.00
#
_symmetry.space_group_name_H-M   'P 1'
#
loop_
_entity.id
_entity.type
_entity.pdbx_description
1 polymer ?
#
loop_
_entity_poly.entity_id
_entity_poly.type
_entity_poly.pdbx_seq_one_letter_code
_entity_poly.pdbx_strand_id
1 'polypeptide(L)'
;MNQIPINIILSKSKKNITLEYTESKSVLDAEYLRVNSPSAEVRGHTSDQKKIVSKKKNVSISSIELIGNYAIRISFNDGHDTGIFTWKYLDELYQNHDIIWREYISDLRKKSMTRD
;
A
#
# COMPACT_ATOMS: atom_id res chain seq x y z
N MET A 1 18.47 -6.23 4.49
CA MET A 1 18.16 -7.67 4.29
C MET A 1 16.71 -7.75 3.86
N ASN A 2 16.37 -8.43 2.75
CA ASN A 2 14.97 -8.64 2.39
C ASN A 2 14.36 -9.62 3.39
N GLN A 3 13.54 -9.15 4.31
CA GLN A 3 12.80 -10.02 5.23
C GLN A 3 11.54 -10.53 4.52
N ILE A 4 11.35 -11.84 4.51
CA ILE A 4 10.13 -12.48 4.01
C ILE A 4 9.24 -12.72 5.23
N PRO A 5 7.97 -12.29 5.21
CA PRO A 5 7.07 -12.52 6.33
C PRO A 5 6.77 -14.02 6.47
N ILE A 6 6.73 -14.50 7.70
CA ILE A 6 6.32 -15.86 8.06
C ILE A 6 4.80 -16.01 8.04
N ASN A 7 4.07 -14.95 8.39
CA ASN A 7 2.61 -14.92 8.36
C ASN A 7 2.11 -13.60 7.79
N ILE A 8 0.97 -13.68 7.10
CA ILE A 8 0.28 -12.55 6.50
C ILE A 8 -1.15 -12.59 7.00
N ILE A 9 -1.47 -11.67 7.90
CA ILE A 9 -2.76 -11.64 8.58
C ILE A 9 -3.54 -10.44 8.05
N LEU A 10 -4.71 -10.70 7.48
CA LEU A 10 -5.66 -9.66 7.13
C LEU A 10 -6.60 -9.40 8.32
N SER A 11 -6.78 -8.13 8.70
CA SER A 11 -7.70 -7.78 9.77
C SER A 11 -9.15 -8.14 9.40
N LYS A 12 -10.00 -8.43 10.40
CA LYS A 12 -11.44 -8.74 10.17
C LYS A 12 -12.16 -7.64 9.39
N SER A 13 -11.78 -6.39 9.66
CA SER A 13 -12.30 -5.20 8.97
C SER A 13 -11.75 -5.04 7.55
N LYS A 14 -10.78 -5.86 7.13
CA LYS A 14 -10.07 -5.81 5.85
C LYS A 14 -9.38 -4.48 5.56
N LYS A 15 -9.15 -3.68 6.60
CA LYS A 15 -8.55 -2.34 6.51
C LYS A 15 -7.06 -2.32 6.83
N ASN A 16 -6.51 -3.41 7.35
CA ASN A 16 -5.12 -3.48 7.79
C ASN A 16 -4.57 -4.86 7.47
N ILE A 17 -3.33 -4.91 7.01
CA ILE A 17 -2.55 -6.13 6.84
C ILE A 17 -1.41 -6.12 7.86
N THR A 18 -1.22 -7.25 8.52
CA THR A 18 -0.09 -7.48 9.42
C THR A 18 0.83 -8.50 8.77
N LEU A 19 2.07 -8.09 8.55
CA LEU A 19 3.17 -8.94 8.10
C LEU A 19 3.98 -9.30 9.35
N GLU A 20 3.96 -10.56 9.74
CA GLU A 20 4.79 -11.04 10.84
C GLU A 20 6.09 -11.61 10.29
N TYR A 21 7.19 -11.22 10.90
CA TYR A 21 8.53 -11.73 10.65
C TYR A 21 9.03 -12.43 11.92
N THR A 22 10.22 -13.03 11.85
CA THR A 22 10.79 -13.79 12.98
C THR A 22 10.96 -12.94 14.25
N GLU A 23 11.34 -11.66 14.12
CA GLU A 23 11.64 -10.78 15.26
C GLU A 23 10.83 -9.47 15.25
N SER A 24 10.06 -9.24 14.19
CA SER A 24 9.40 -7.96 13.93
C SER A 24 8.01 -8.18 13.34
N LYS A 25 7.18 -7.14 13.40
CA LYS A 25 5.88 -7.10 12.74
C LYS A 25 5.70 -5.76 12.06
N SER A 26 5.15 -5.77 10.86
CA SER A 26 4.77 -4.55 10.13
C SER A 26 3.27 -4.54 9.96
N VAL A 27 2.63 -3.46 10.37
CA VAL A 27 1.19 -3.24 10.19
C VAL A 27 1.02 -2.09 9.20
N LEU A 28 0.27 -2.34 8.13
CA LEU A 28 0.03 -1.36 7.07
C LEU A 28 -1.48 -1.24 6.80
N ASP A 29 -1.96 -0.02 6.64
CA ASP A 29 -3.37 0.25 6.31
C ASP A 29 -3.65 0.04 4.82
N ALA A 30 -4.85 -0.43 4.51
CA ALA A 30 -5.34 -0.65 3.16
C ALA A 30 -5.41 0.67 2.37
N GLU A 31 -5.83 1.77 3.01
CA GLU A 31 -5.79 3.12 2.40
C GLU A 31 -4.36 3.45 1.99
N TYR A 32 -3.41 3.29 2.91
CA TYR A 32 -2.01 3.62 2.70
C TYR A 32 -1.38 2.78 1.57
N LEU A 33 -1.65 1.48 1.55
CA LEU A 33 -1.21 0.58 0.48
C LEU A 33 -1.84 0.93 -0.86
N ARG A 34 -3.14 1.29 -0.88
CA ARG A 34 -3.86 1.62 -2.11
C ARG A 34 -3.35 2.89 -2.76
N VAL A 35 -3.06 3.92 -1.96
CA VAL A 35 -2.58 5.23 -2.47
C VAL A 35 -1.10 5.18 -2.85
N ASN A 36 -0.32 4.27 -2.24
CA ASN A 36 1.07 4.00 -2.58
C ASN A 36 1.24 2.75 -3.46
N SER A 37 0.18 2.29 -4.14
CA SER A 37 0.30 1.09 -4.97
C SER A 37 1.22 1.37 -6.17
N PRO A 38 2.24 0.53 -6.43
CA PRO A 38 3.22 0.76 -7.49
C PRO A 38 2.72 0.37 -8.89
N SER A 39 1.42 0.06 -9.05
CA SER A 39 0.80 -0.22 -10.35
C SER A 39 1.21 0.84 -11.38
N ALA A 40 1.50 0.40 -12.61
CA ALA A 40 2.02 1.23 -13.70
C ALA A 40 1.16 2.47 -14.03
N GLU A 41 -0.09 2.52 -13.55
CA GLU A 41 -0.98 3.68 -13.61
C GLU A 41 -0.53 4.85 -12.70
N VAL A 42 0.18 4.57 -11.60
CA VAL A 42 0.70 5.57 -10.65
C VAL A 42 2.15 5.96 -10.99
N ARG A 43 2.89 5.07 -11.65
CA ARG A 43 4.21 5.37 -12.23
C ARG A 43 4.07 5.93 -13.64
N GLY A 44 3.50 7.13 -13.77
CA GLY A 44 3.72 7.93 -14.97
C GLY A 44 5.24 8.11 -15.20
N HIS A 45 5.67 8.13 -16.47
CA HIS A 45 7.07 8.30 -16.87
C HIS A 45 7.72 9.63 -16.40
N THR A 46 6.95 10.52 -15.77
CA THR A 46 7.36 11.82 -15.24
C THR A 46 6.60 12.14 -13.94
N SER A 47 7.27 12.72 -12.93
CA SER A 47 6.71 13.05 -11.60
C SER A 47 5.40 13.86 -11.61
N ASP A 48 5.08 14.53 -12.73
CA ASP A 48 3.86 15.32 -12.93
C ASP A 48 2.59 14.47 -13.19
N GLN A 49 2.75 13.21 -13.62
CA GLN A 49 1.63 12.32 -13.95
C GLN A 49 1.25 11.33 -12.83
N LYS A 50 1.81 11.48 -11.62
CA LYS A 50 1.34 10.71 -10.45
C LYS A 50 -0.12 11.08 -10.20
N LYS A 51 -1.02 10.16 -10.58
CA LYS A 51 -2.45 10.27 -10.32
C LYS A 51 -2.65 10.04 -8.82
N ILE A 52 -2.89 11.13 -8.10
CA ILE A 52 -3.16 11.07 -6.66
C ILE A 52 -4.50 10.39 -6.48
N VAL A 53 -4.48 9.22 -5.85
CA VAL A 53 -5.67 8.43 -5.58
C VAL A 53 -6.30 8.98 -4.31
N SER A 54 -7.27 9.89 -4.46
CA SER A 54 -8.03 10.46 -3.36
C SER A 54 -9.36 9.70 -3.13
N LYS A 55 -10.08 9.98 -2.05
CA LYS A 55 -11.39 9.34 -1.70
C LYS A 55 -11.36 7.83 -1.42
N LYS A 56 -10.20 7.29 -1.00
CA LYS A 56 -10.04 5.85 -0.69
C LYS A 56 -9.99 5.55 0.80
N LYS A 57 -10.48 6.46 1.66
CA LYS A 57 -10.54 6.26 3.12
C LYS A 57 -11.28 4.99 3.54
N ASN A 58 -12.23 4.54 2.73
CA ASN A 58 -13.02 3.33 2.98
C ASN A 58 -12.56 2.11 2.16
N VAL A 59 -11.42 2.20 1.46
CA VAL A 59 -10.90 1.06 0.72
C VAL A 59 -10.55 -0.06 1.69
N SER A 60 -10.85 -1.28 1.27
CA SER A 60 -10.50 -2.49 2.00
C SER A 60 -9.83 -3.48 1.06
N ILE A 61 -9.02 -4.35 1.62
CA ILE A 61 -8.34 -5.43 0.92
C ILE A 61 -9.33 -6.56 0.73
N SER A 62 -9.67 -6.86 -0.52
CA SER A 62 -10.53 -7.98 -0.89
C SER A 62 -9.83 -9.32 -0.69
N SER A 63 -8.61 -9.45 -1.22
CA SER A 63 -7.79 -10.67 -1.21
C SER A 63 -6.31 -10.34 -1.28
N ILE A 64 -5.49 -11.27 -0.78
CA ILE A 64 -4.01 -11.21 -0.85
C ILE A 64 -3.54 -12.53 -1.43
N GLU A 65 -2.68 -12.47 -2.44
CA GLU A 65 -2.11 -13.64 -3.10
C GLU A 65 -0.59 -13.54 -3.11
N LEU A 66 0.09 -14.64 -2.82
CA LEU A 66 1.56 -14.70 -2.90
C LEU A 66 2.00 -14.77 -4.36
N ILE A 67 2.94 -13.91 -4.74
CA ILE A 67 3.55 -13.88 -6.07
C ILE A 67 4.99 -14.38 -5.94
N GLY A 68 5.17 -15.65 -6.24
CA GLY A 68 6.45 -16.34 -6.06
C GLY A 68 6.91 -16.26 -4.60
N ASN A 69 8.17 -15.92 -4.38
CA ASN A 69 8.76 -15.79 -3.05
C ASN A 69 9.25 -14.36 -2.72
N TYR A 70 8.80 -13.34 -3.47
CA TYR A 70 9.35 -11.99 -3.38
C TYR A 70 8.30 -10.87 -3.24
N ALA A 71 7.02 -11.18 -3.43
CA ALA A 71 5.95 -10.19 -3.42
C ALA A 71 4.59 -10.80 -3.07
N ILE A 72 3.65 -9.92 -2.76
CA ILE A 72 2.21 -10.21 -2.71
C ILE A 72 1.45 -9.33 -3.68
N ARG A 73 0.41 -9.92 -4.26
CA ARG A 73 -0.62 -9.19 -4.97
C ARG A 73 -1.74 -8.89 -3.99
N ILE A 74 -2.12 -7.62 -3.89
CA ILE A 74 -3.21 -7.16 -3.04
C ILE A 74 -4.33 -6.66 -3.94
N SER A 75 -5.49 -7.29 -3.81
CA SER A 75 -6.72 -6.86 -4.46
C SER A 75 -7.53 -6.00 -3.51
N PHE A 76 -8.04 -4.87 -3.98
CA PHE A 76 -8.85 -3.92 -3.21
C PHE A 76 -10.31 -3.94 -3.68
N ASN A 77 -11.24 -3.60 -2.79
CA ASN A 77 -12.68 -3.60 -3.11
C ASN A 77 -13.10 -2.53 -4.13
N ASP A 78 -12.22 -1.56 -4.40
CA ASP A 78 -12.43 -0.44 -5.31
C ASP A 78 -12.25 -0.82 -6.79
N GLY A 79 -12.12 -2.13 -7.08
CA GLY A 79 -11.84 -2.64 -8.42
C GLY A 79 -10.36 -2.62 -8.80
N HIS A 80 -9.45 -2.37 -7.86
CA HIS A 80 -8.01 -2.43 -8.09
C HIS A 80 -7.44 -3.80 -7.70
N ASP A 81 -7.18 -4.67 -8.67
CA ASP A 81 -6.65 -6.02 -8.43
C ASP A 81 -5.18 -6.21 -8.83
N THR A 82 -4.54 -5.24 -9.46
CA THR A 82 -3.19 -5.38 -10.05
C THR A 82 -2.05 -4.96 -9.13
N GLY A 83 -2.32 -4.61 -7.87
CA GLY A 83 -1.34 -4.07 -6.94
C GLY A 83 -0.33 -5.13 -6.48
N ILE A 84 0.86 -5.16 -7.08
CA ILE A 84 1.96 -6.06 -6.67
C ILE A 84 2.90 -5.31 -5.73
N PHE A 85 3.03 -5.80 -4.50
CA PHE A 85 3.87 -5.24 -3.45
C PHE A 85 5.00 -6.22 -3.13
N THR A 86 6.23 -5.83 -3.43
CA THR A 86 7.40 -6.63 -3.06
C THR A 86 7.65 -6.53 -1.55
N TRP A 87 8.26 -7.55 -0.94
CA TRP A 87 8.61 -7.51 0.49
C TRP A 87 9.47 -6.30 0.85
N LYS A 88 10.44 -6.00 0.00
CA LYS A 88 11.29 -4.82 0.12
C LYS A 88 10.47 -3.52 0.11
N TYR A 89 9.47 -3.43 -0.77
CA TYR A 89 8.65 -2.24 -0.85
C TYR A 89 7.71 -2.10 0.36
N LEU A 90 7.15 -3.21 0.85
CA LEU A 90 6.33 -3.21 2.07
C LEU A 90 7.13 -2.77 3.29
N ASP A 91 8.38 -3.23 3.41
CA ASP A 91 9.30 -2.77 4.45
C ASP A 91 9.60 -1.27 4.31
N GLU A 92 9.91 -0.79 3.09
CA GLU A 92 10.14 0.63 2.83
C GLU A 92 8.92 1.49 3.19
N LEU A 93 7.72 1.04 2.83
CA LEU A 93 6.45 1.67 3.17
C LEU A 93 6.23 1.72 4.68
N TYR A 94 6.61 0.67 5.41
CA TYR A 94 6.51 0.64 6.87
C TYR A 94 7.52 1.57 7.54
N GLN A 95 8.79 1.50 7.15
CA GLN A 95 9.88 2.32 7.72
C GLN A 95 9.66 3.82 7.44
N ASN A 96 9.20 4.15 6.24
CA ASN A 96 8.99 5.53 5.80
C ASN A 96 7.54 5.99 5.92
N HIS A 97 6.70 5.25 6.66
CA HIS A 97 5.26 5.49 6.73
C HIS A 97 4.93 6.96 6.97
N ASP A 98 5.52 7.56 8.00
CA ASP A 98 5.25 8.94 8.41
C ASP A 98 5.66 9.97 7.33
N ILE A 99 6.79 9.75 6.67
CA ILE A 99 7.32 10.64 5.63
C ILE A 99 6.43 10.58 4.39
N ILE A 100 6.22 9.38 3.85
CA ILE A 100 5.42 9.14 2.65
C ILE A 100 3.97 9.60 2.89
N TRP A 101 3.45 9.37 4.09
CA TRP A 101 2.11 9.83 4.45
C TRP A 101 2.00 11.35 4.47
N ARG A 102 2.97 12.04 5.11
CA ARG A 102 3.01 13.51 5.09
C ARG A 102 3.10 14.06 3.67
N GLU A 103 3.91 13.44 2.81
CA GLU A 103 3.98 13.83 1.40
C GLU A 103 2.63 13.66 0.70
N TYR A 104 1.96 12.52 0.86
CA TYR A 104 0.62 12.27 0.31
C TYR A 104 -0.41 13.33 0.76
N ILE A 105 -0.43 13.69 2.06
CA ILE A 105 -1.31 14.75 2.57
C ILE A 105 -0.98 16.11 1.96
N SER A 106 0.31 16.41 1.80
CA SER A 106 0.79 17.65 1.18
C SER A 106 0.36 17.74 -0.29
N ASP A 107 0.51 16.64 -1.03
CA ASP A 107 0.09 16.51 -2.42
C ASP A 107 -1.42 16.65 -2.61
N LEU A 108 -2.22 16.03 -1.72
CA LEU A 108 -3.68 16.23 -1.69
C LEU A 108 -4.04 17.71 -1.50
N ARG A 109 -3.39 18.40 -0.56
CA ARG A 109 -3.62 19.83 -0.33
C ARG A 109 -3.24 20.68 -1.53
N LYS A 110 -2.10 20.40 -2.17
CA LYS A 110 -1.65 21.12 -3.38
C LYS A 110 -2.66 21.01 -4.53
N LYS A 111 -3.32 19.86 -4.68
CA LYS A 111 -4.36 19.64 -5.70
C LYS A 111 -5.78 19.97 -5.23
N SER A 112 -5.94 20.55 -4.04
CA SER A 112 -7.25 20.82 -3.41
C SER A 112 -8.17 19.58 -3.34
N MET A 113 -7.58 18.40 -3.16
CA MET A 113 -8.28 17.11 -3.08
C MET A 113 -8.45 16.69 -1.61
N THR A 114 -9.54 15.96 -1.32
CA THR A 114 -9.85 15.43 0.01
C THR A 114 -9.58 13.94 0.09
N ARG A 115 -9.25 13.45 1.30
CA ARG A 115 -9.18 12.01 1.60
C ARG A 115 -10.56 11.35 1.58
N ASP A 116 -11.60 12.15 1.78
CA ASP A 116 -13.03 11.80 1.76
C ASP A 116 -13.63 11.95 0.35
#